data_AF-A0A958USV9-F1
#
_entry.id   AF-A0A958USV9-F1
#
_cell.length_a   1.000
_cell.length_b   1.000
_cell.length_c   1.000
_cell.angle_alpha   90.00
_cell.angle_beta   90.00
_cell.angle_gamma   90.00
#
_symmetry.space_group_name_H-M   'P 1'
#
loop_
_entity.id
_entity.type
_entity.pdbx_description
1 polymer ?
#
loop_
_entity_poly.entity_id
_entity_poly.type
_entity_poly.pdbx_seq_one_letter_code
_entity_poly.pdbx_strand_id
1 'polypeptide(L)'
;KNGFRSPLGKLKGINLAIENMGPRDLQAYNFYDGKPIAFEFESGITVAGLNVTGIRNLRGELMLIQFTDCTVKYKNEVLFSPEMGDFDMAVGKEIVSAFAGAADYHSFDLVTHTATSETIRPQLSEKEKELNSLYKEVREIRNSEEIDTTKLQQIFKILEENHPTDWLLPLEIYELVAQFDSDFSEQVLKHLLNLKQQRPKVAHLIEGGLELLETKTKEIIK
;
A
#
# COMPACT_ATOMS: atom_id res chain seq x y z
N LYS A 1 11.21 27.08 -6.20
CA LYS A 1 11.65 26.92 -4.80
C LYS A 1 10.51 27.29 -3.82
N ASN A 2 9.25 27.08 -4.19
CA ASN A 2 8.09 27.45 -3.38
C ASN A 2 7.23 26.18 -3.26
N GLY A 3 7.33 25.49 -2.14
CA GLY A 3 6.53 24.31 -1.84
C GLY A 3 5.79 24.55 -0.54
N PHE A 4 4.57 24.03 -0.44
CA PHE A 4 3.81 24.07 0.79
C PHE A 4 4.31 22.97 1.74
N ARG A 5 4.48 23.29 3.02
CA ARG A 5 4.94 22.33 4.05
C ARG A 5 3.97 22.41 5.21
N SER A 6 3.39 21.28 5.59
CA SER A 6 2.62 21.21 6.82
C SER A 6 2.83 19.86 7.51
N PRO A 7 3.07 19.83 8.84
CA PRO A 7 2.93 18.60 9.60
C PRO A 7 1.47 18.13 9.58
N LEU A 8 1.29 16.81 9.56
CA LEU A 8 -0.01 16.16 9.62
C LEU A 8 0.01 15.10 10.72
N GLY A 9 -1.16 14.81 11.30
CA GLY A 9 -1.30 13.87 12.40
C GLY A 9 -1.89 14.48 13.65
N LYS A 10 -1.94 13.69 14.71
CA LYS A 10 -2.40 14.13 16.03
C LYS A 10 -1.31 14.85 16.80
N LEU A 11 -1.72 15.73 17.71
CA LEU A 11 -0.84 16.30 18.72
C LEU A 11 -0.54 15.26 19.79
N LYS A 12 0.71 15.25 20.24
CA LYS A 12 1.17 14.37 21.29
C LYS A 12 0.41 14.64 22.59
N GLY A 13 -0.21 13.59 23.13
CA GLY A 13 -1.01 13.68 24.37
C GLY A 13 -2.43 14.22 24.18
N ILE A 14 -2.89 14.44 22.94
CA ILE A 14 -4.25 14.89 22.66
C ILE A 14 -4.94 13.93 21.68
N ASN A 15 -6.01 13.30 22.14
CA ASN A 15 -6.74 12.30 21.34
C ASN A 15 -7.65 12.92 20.27
N LEU A 16 -8.16 14.13 20.52
CA LEU A 16 -9.02 14.87 19.60
C LEU A 16 -8.16 15.48 18.49
N ALA A 17 -8.54 15.26 17.23
CA ALA A 17 -7.85 15.83 16.09
C ALA A 17 -8.07 17.35 16.04
N ILE A 18 -7.02 18.11 15.68
CA ILE A 18 -7.05 19.58 15.72
C ILE A 18 -8.15 20.14 14.80
N GLU A 19 -8.38 19.50 13.64
CA GLU A 19 -9.42 19.88 12.67
C GLU A 19 -10.83 19.85 13.28
N ASN A 20 -11.05 19.01 14.31
CA ASN A 20 -12.32 18.84 15.00
C ASN A 20 -12.42 19.67 16.28
N MET A 21 -11.41 20.48 16.62
CA MET A 21 -11.43 21.31 17.82
C MET A 21 -12.27 22.57 17.61
N GLY A 22 -13.28 22.75 18.46
CA GLY A 22 -14.03 23.99 18.55
C GLY A 22 -13.22 25.09 19.23
N PRO A 23 -13.73 26.34 19.30
CA PRO A 23 -13.06 27.45 19.98
C PRO A 23 -12.74 27.14 21.45
N ARG A 24 -13.61 26.42 22.16
CA ARG A 24 -13.40 26.05 23.56
C ARG A 24 -12.29 25.00 23.72
N ASP A 25 -12.25 24.01 22.83
CA ASP A 25 -11.22 22.97 22.84
C ASP A 25 -9.84 23.58 22.55
N LEU A 26 -9.76 24.45 21.54
CA LEU A 26 -8.54 25.18 21.21
C LEU A 26 -8.02 26.00 22.40
N GLN A 27 -8.89 26.73 23.08
CA GLN A 27 -8.51 27.48 24.28
C GLN A 27 -8.03 26.56 25.41
N ALA A 28 -8.64 25.38 25.60
CA ALA A 28 -8.20 24.41 26.60
C ALA A 28 -6.78 23.88 26.33
N TYR A 29 -6.36 23.87 25.06
CA TYR A 29 -5.01 23.49 24.63
C TYR A 29 -4.08 24.70 24.35
N ASN A 30 -4.42 25.89 24.85
CA ASN A 30 -3.66 27.13 24.72
C ASN A 30 -3.51 27.68 23.29
N PHE A 31 -4.37 27.28 22.36
CA PHE A 31 -4.49 27.91 21.04
C PHE A 31 -5.32 29.20 21.18
N TYR A 32 -4.61 30.30 21.44
CA TYR A 32 -5.18 31.64 21.49
C TYR A 32 -4.63 32.49 20.33
N ASP A 33 -5.50 33.23 19.66
CA ASP A 33 -5.08 34.15 18.62
C ASP A 33 -4.25 35.30 19.22
N GLY A 34 -3.19 35.68 18.53
CA GLY A 34 -2.23 36.70 18.96
C GLY A 34 -1.32 36.29 20.13
N LYS A 35 -1.25 35.00 20.48
CA LYS A 35 -0.35 34.50 21.53
C LYS A 35 0.66 33.47 21.02
N PRO A 36 1.89 33.46 21.58
CA PRO A 36 2.86 32.42 21.29
C PRO A 36 2.34 31.06 21.73
N ILE A 37 2.58 30.05 20.91
CA ILE A 37 2.27 28.66 21.22
C ILE A 37 3.41 27.76 20.77
N ALA A 38 3.61 26.66 21.50
CA ALA A 38 4.50 25.58 21.11
C ALA A 38 3.82 24.23 21.37
N PHE A 39 3.87 23.32 20.40
CA PHE A 39 3.29 21.97 20.50
C PHE A 39 4.08 20.95 19.67
N GLU A 40 3.84 19.67 19.97
CA GLU A 40 4.52 18.53 19.35
C GLU A 40 3.49 17.56 18.76
N PHE A 41 3.74 17.07 17.55
CA PHE A 41 2.97 16.00 16.92
C PHE A 41 3.44 14.63 17.41
N GLU A 42 2.59 13.60 17.30
CA GLU A 42 2.99 12.21 17.58
C GLU A 42 4.16 11.73 16.71
N SER A 43 4.34 12.34 15.53
CA SER A 43 5.49 12.09 14.65
C SER A 43 6.82 12.62 15.21
N GLY A 44 6.81 13.48 16.23
CA GLY A 44 7.98 14.15 16.80
C GLY A 44 8.35 15.48 16.13
N ILE A 45 7.47 16.01 15.27
CA ILE A 45 7.61 17.38 14.73
C ILE A 45 7.13 18.38 15.78
N THR A 46 7.94 19.41 16.04
CA THR A 46 7.59 20.52 16.94
C THR A 46 7.33 21.78 16.14
N VAL A 47 6.26 22.50 16.47
CA VAL A 47 5.90 23.80 15.91
C VAL A 47 5.87 24.81 17.05
N ALA A 48 6.56 25.94 16.89
CA ALA A 48 6.56 27.03 17.86
C ALA A 48 6.51 28.38 17.13
N GLY A 49 5.57 29.25 17.49
CA GLY A 49 5.42 30.55 16.87
C GLY A 49 4.24 31.34 17.43
N LEU A 50 3.99 32.52 16.88
CA LEU A 50 2.85 33.36 17.23
C LEU A 50 1.64 32.94 16.39
N ASN A 51 0.59 32.42 17.04
CA ASN A 51 -0.67 32.11 16.35
C ASN A 51 -1.35 33.40 15.90
N VAL A 52 -1.59 33.54 14.60
CA VAL A 52 -2.22 34.73 14.02
C VAL A 52 -3.73 34.52 13.87
N THR A 53 -4.13 33.48 13.14
CA THR A 53 -5.54 33.20 12.85
C THR A 53 -5.73 31.78 12.33
N GLY A 54 -6.96 31.27 12.46
CA GLY A 54 -7.38 29.97 11.93
C GLY A 54 -8.51 30.10 10.90
N ILE A 55 -8.39 29.38 9.77
CA ILE A 55 -9.41 29.31 8.72
C ILE A 55 -10.23 28.03 8.90
N ARG A 56 -11.56 28.14 8.88
CA ARG A 56 -12.49 27.02 9.02
C ARG A 56 -13.33 26.80 7.75
N ASN A 57 -13.79 25.57 7.55
CA ASN A 57 -14.76 25.26 6.49
C ASN A 57 -16.21 25.59 6.91
N LEU A 58 -17.16 25.38 6.00
CA LEU A 58 -18.59 25.62 6.23
C LEU A 58 -19.21 24.75 7.34
N ARG A 59 -18.57 23.62 7.69
CA ARG A 59 -18.98 22.75 8.82
C ARG A 59 -18.32 23.17 10.14
N GLY A 60 -17.46 24.20 10.12
CA GLY A 60 -16.74 24.68 11.29
C GLY A 60 -15.45 23.91 11.60
N GLU A 61 -15.01 22.99 10.74
CA GLU A 61 -13.76 22.24 10.90
C GLU A 61 -12.56 23.15 10.59
N LEU A 62 -11.52 23.12 11.41
CA LEU A 62 -10.32 23.93 11.22
C LEU A 62 -9.46 23.37 10.09
N MET A 63 -9.19 24.18 9.06
CA MET A 63 -8.44 23.79 7.87
C MET A 63 -7.00 24.28 7.89
N LEU A 64 -6.76 25.49 8.38
CA LEU A 64 -5.46 26.15 8.30
C LEU A 64 -5.23 27.03 9.52
N ILE A 65 -4.00 27.06 10.02
CA ILE A 65 -3.55 28.00 11.06
C ILE A 65 -2.33 28.75 10.52
N GLN A 66 -2.39 30.08 10.55
CA GLN A 66 -1.27 30.93 10.15
C GLN A 66 -0.45 31.31 11.38
N PHE A 67 0.86 31.10 11.30
CA PHE A 67 1.81 31.51 12.33
C PHE A 67 2.78 32.56 11.79
N THR A 68 3.14 33.52 12.65
CA THR A 68 4.27 34.43 12.44
C THR A 68 5.39 34.08 13.41
N ASP A 69 6.63 34.44 13.07
CA ASP A 69 7.83 34.09 13.85
C ASP A 69 7.88 32.59 14.20
N CYS A 70 7.59 31.76 13.19
CA CYS A 70 7.38 30.33 13.38
C CYS A 70 8.66 29.53 13.11
N THR A 71 8.96 28.59 13.99
CA THR A 71 9.99 27.57 13.79
C THR A 71 9.37 26.19 13.82
N VAL A 72 9.64 25.38 12.79
CA VAL A 72 9.24 23.98 12.72
C VAL A 72 10.48 23.10 12.71
N LYS A 73 10.53 22.11 13.60
CA LYS A 73 11.67 21.20 13.72
C LYS A 73 11.24 19.75 13.74
N TYR A 74 12.12 18.88 13.23
CA TYR A 74 12.04 17.44 13.45
C TYR A 74 13.36 17.00 14.08
N LYS A 75 13.30 16.58 15.36
CA LYS A 75 14.51 16.31 16.17
C LYS A 75 15.47 17.52 16.16
N ASN A 76 16.65 17.37 15.57
CA ASN A 76 17.67 18.42 15.48
C ASN A 76 17.64 19.19 14.14
N GLU A 77 16.74 18.83 13.23
CA GLU A 77 16.64 19.45 11.91
C GLU A 77 15.58 20.56 11.90
N VAL A 78 15.95 21.74 11.39
CA VAL A 78 15.03 22.86 11.19
C VAL A 78 14.37 22.73 9.82
N LEU A 79 13.07 22.44 9.82
CA LEU A 79 12.27 22.29 8.60
C LEU A 79 11.67 23.62 8.14
N PHE A 80 11.40 24.52 9.09
CA PHE A 80 10.94 25.88 8.84
C PHE A 80 11.51 26.85 9.88
N SER A 81 11.83 28.08 9.47
CA SER A 81 12.39 29.14 10.31
C SER A 81 11.70 30.48 10.00
N PRO A 82 11.69 31.43 10.95
CA PRO A 82 11.01 32.72 10.80
C PRO A 82 11.46 33.52 9.56
N GLU A 83 12.73 33.37 9.16
CA GLU A 83 13.30 34.02 7.98
C GLU A 83 12.63 33.61 6.66
N MET A 84 11.91 32.48 6.64
CA MET A 84 11.15 32.02 5.48
C MET A 84 9.74 32.65 5.40
N GLY A 85 9.38 33.51 6.35
CA GLY A 85 8.13 34.26 6.39
C GLY A 85 7.05 33.60 7.25
N ASP A 86 5.80 33.93 6.95
CA ASP A 86 4.65 33.36 7.64
C ASP A 86 4.49 31.87 7.31
N PHE A 87 4.07 31.10 8.30
CA PHE A 87 3.89 29.67 8.17
C PHE A 87 2.41 29.31 8.18
N ASP A 88 1.91 28.94 7.00
CA ASP A 88 0.56 28.43 6.82
C ASP A 88 0.54 26.92 7.07
N MET A 89 0.02 26.52 8.23
CA MET A 89 -0.09 25.11 8.62
C MET A 89 -1.46 24.56 8.22
N ALA A 90 -1.50 23.71 7.20
CA ALA A 90 -2.70 22.91 6.91
C ALA A 90 -2.93 21.89 8.03
N VAL A 91 -4.18 21.81 8.49
CA VAL A 91 -4.59 20.96 9.61
C VAL A 91 -5.25 19.68 9.07
N GLY A 92 -4.79 18.53 9.55
CA GLY A 92 -5.43 17.24 9.26
C GLY A 92 -4.71 16.07 9.93
N LYS A 93 -5.49 15.11 10.44
CA LYS A 93 -4.96 13.89 11.06
C LYS A 93 -4.37 12.91 10.06
N GLU A 94 -4.99 12.73 8.89
CA GLU A 94 -4.60 11.70 7.93
C GLU A 94 -4.85 12.15 6.49
N ILE A 95 -4.03 11.63 5.58
CA ILE A 95 -4.25 11.76 4.14
C ILE A 95 -4.88 10.45 3.66
N VAL A 96 -6.15 10.52 3.23
CA VAL A 96 -6.84 9.35 2.67
C VAL A 96 -6.38 9.09 1.22
N SER A 97 -6.15 10.16 0.44
CA SER A 97 -5.60 10.08 -0.91
C SER A 97 -5.02 11.43 -1.33
N ALA A 98 -4.08 11.41 -2.28
CA ALA A 98 -3.57 12.61 -2.94
C ALA A 98 -3.85 12.48 -4.44
N PHE A 99 -4.52 13.47 -5.03
CA PHE A 99 -4.79 13.51 -6.46
C PHE A 99 -3.95 14.63 -7.08
N ALA A 100 -3.09 14.29 -8.04
CA ALA A 100 -2.20 15.24 -8.70
C ALA A 100 -2.90 16.02 -9.82
N GLY A 101 -4.10 16.56 -9.54
CA GLY A 101 -4.86 17.41 -10.46
C GLY A 101 -4.67 18.90 -10.14
N ALA A 102 -4.96 19.77 -11.11
CA ALA A 102 -5.02 21.21 -10.86
C ALA A 102 -6.13 21.53 -9.83
N ALA A 103 -5.84 22.40 -8.85
CA ALA A 103 -6.79 22.81 -7.81
C ALA A 103 -8.03 23.54 -8.37
N ASP A 104 -7.90 24.14 -9.57
CA ASP A 104 -8.99 24.68 -10.37
C ASP A 104 -8.76 24.28 -11.83
N TYR A 105 -9.64 23.42 -12.35
CA TYR A 105 -9.54 22.88 -13.70
C TYR A 105 -9.85 23.92 -14.79
N HIS A 106 -10.46 25.07 -14.43
CA HIS A 106 -10.75 26.15 -15.35
C HIS A 106 -9.62 27.18 -15.47
N SER A 107 -8.76 27.29 -14.45
CA SER A 107 -7.72 28.33 -14.37
C SER A 107 -6.38 27.91 -14.97
N PHE A 108 -6.24 26.64 -15.38
CA PHE A 108 -5.08 26.13 -16.09
C PHE A 108 -5.55 25.35 -17.32
N ASP A 109 -4.85 25.51 -18.44
CA ASP A 109 -4.90 24.48 -19.49
C ASP A 109 -4.46 23.20 -18.80
N LEU A 110 -5.42 22.29 -18.59
CA LEU A 110 -5.13 20.92 -18.23
C LEU A 110 -4.23 20.40 -19.34
N VAL A 111 -2.92 20.45 -19.12
CA VAL A 111 -2.00 19.51 -19.76
C VAL A 111 -2.29 18.17 -19.09
N THR A 112 -3.51 17.67 -19.32
CA THR A 112 -3.72 16.25 -19.39
C THR A 112 -2.78 15.83 -20.49
N HIS A 113 -1.62 15.34 -20.09
CA HIS A 113 -1.02 14.26 -20.85
C HIS A 113 -2.09 13.17 -20.85
N THR A 114 -3.04 13.26 -21.78
CA THR A 114 -3.70 12.08 -22.29
C THR A 114 -2.52 11.24 -22.74
N ALA A 115 -2.23 10.20 -21.96
CA ALA A 115 -1.22 9.25 -22.37
C ALA A 115 -1.63 8.82 -23.78
N THR A 116 -0.89 9.25 -24.79
CA THR A 116 -1.11 8.82 -26.17
C THR A 116 -0.92 7.31 -26.26
N SER A 117 -0.19 6.73 -25.31
CA SER A 117 -0.28 5.32 -24.99
C SER A 117 -1.56 5.04 -24.19
N GLU A 118 -2.59 4.57 -24.88
CA GLU A 118 -3.51 3.64 -24.23
C GLU A 118 -2.65 2.52 -23.60
N THR A 119 -2.93 2.14 -22.36
CA THR A 119 -2.34 0.93 -21.79
C THR A 119 -2.68 -0.21 -22.74
N ILE A 120 -1.71 -0.63 -23.54
CA ILE A 120 -1.89 -1.70 -24.52
C ILE A 120 -2.33 -2.91 -23.71
N ARG A 121 -3.62 -3.27 -23.85
CA ARG A 121 -4.14 -4.51 -23.28
C ARG A 121 -3.74 -5.59 -24.28
N PRO A 122 -2.70 -6.38 -24.02
CA PRO A 122 -2.35 -7.46 -24.93
C PRO A 122 -3.58 -8.36 -25.08
N GLN A 123 -3.93 -8.69 -26.32
CA GLN A 123 -4.94 -9.72 -26.54
C GLN A 123 -4.32 -11.04 -26.13
N LEU A 124 -4.92 -11.70 -25.14
CA LEU A 124 -4.49 -13.03 -24.72
C LEU A 124 -4.65 -14.00 -25.88
N SER A 125 -3.60 -14.76 -26.15
CA SER A 125 -3.67 -15.92 -27.04
C SER A 125 -4.62 -16.97 -26.47
N GLU A 126 -5.15 -17.85 -27.31
CA GLU A 126 -6.01 -18.95 -26.84
C GLU A 126 -5.29 -19.83 -25.82
N LYS A 127 -3.97 -20.02 -25.98
CA LYS A 127 -3.12 -20.75 -25.02
C LYS A 127 -3.05 -20.06 -23.65
N GLU A 128 -2.96 -18.73 -23.62
CA GLU A 128 -2.97 -17.99 -22.34
C GLU A 128 -4.36 -17.98 -21.71
N LYS A 129 -5.43 -17.93 -22.50
CA LYS A 129 -6.80 -18.04 -22.00
C LYS A 129 -7.05 -19.42 -21.37
N GLU A 130 -6.61 -20.49 -22.03
CA GLU A 130 -6.66 -21.86 -21.51
C GLU A 130 -5.91 -21.96 -20.19
N LEU A 131 -4.65 -21.52 -20.14
CA LEU A 131 -3.84 -21.51 -18.92
C LEU A 131 -4.53 -20.74 -17.78
N ASN A 132 -5.08 -19.56 -18.07
CA ASN A 132 -5.82 -18.76 -17.09
C ASN A 132 -7.08 -19.47 -16.58
N SER A 133 -7.75 -20.26 -17.43
CA SER A 133 -8.87 -21.11 -17.01
C SER A 133 -8.41 -22.18 -16.03
N LEU A 134 -7.27 -22.84 -16.29
CA LEU A 134 -6.70 -23.84 -15.37
C LEU A 134 -6.36 -23.21 -14.00
N TYR A 135 -5.75 -22.01 -14.00
CA TYR A 135 -5.51 -21.25 -12.76
C TYR A 135 -6.80 -20.96 -11.99
N LYS A 136 -7.86 -20.58 -12.72
CA LYS A 136 -9.17 -20.31 -12.11
C LYS A 136 -9.74 -21.57 -11.46
N GLU A 137 -9.66 -22.72 -12.12
CA GLU A 137 -10.15 -23.99 -11.59
C GLU A 137 -9.38 -24.43 -10.33
N VAL A 138 -8.04 -24.33 -10.33
CA VAL A 138 -7.24 -24.63 -9.12
C VAL A 138 -7.58 -23.69 -7.97
N ARG A 139 -7.84 -22.41 -8.26
CA ARG A 139 -8.30 -21.45 -7.25
C ARG A 139 -9.69 -21.77 -6.69
N GLU A 140 -10.59 -22.26 -7.52
CA GLU A 140 -11.91 -22.73 -7.08
C GLU A 140 -11.78 -23.94 -6.15
N ILE A 141 -10.92 -24.91 -6.49
CA ILE A 141 -10.60 -26.08 -5.63
C ILE A 141 -9.95 -25.66 -4.31
N ARG A 142 -9.09 -24.63 -4.31
CA ARG A 142 -8.52 -24.11 -3.06
C ARG A 142 -9.58 -23.56 -2.10
N ASN A 143 -10.63 -22.95 -2.66
CA ASN A 143 -11.68 -22.30 -1.87
C ASN A 143 -12.83 -23.24 -1.53
N SER A 144 -12.83 -24.49 -2.01
CA SER A 144 -13.83 -25.49 -1.64
C SER A 144 -13.49 -26.15 -0.30
N GLU A 145 -14.51 -26.73 0.34
CA GLU A 145 -14.35 -27.44 1.63
C GLU A 145 -13.52 -28.72 1.48
N GLU A 146 -13.60 -29.38 0.33
CA GLU A 146 -12.85 -30.59 -0.01
C GLU A 146 -11.93 -30.34 -1.21
N ILE A 147 -10.71 -30.87 -1.14
CA ILE A 147 -9.73 -30.79 -2.22
C ILE A 147 -9.93 -31.98 -3.16
N ASP A 148 -10.45 -31.72 -4.36
CA ASP A 148 -10.61 -32.73 -5.40
C ASP A 148 -9.26 -33.06 -6.08
N THR A 149 -8.57 -34.06 -5.53
CA THR A 149 -7.27 -34.54 -6.03
C THR A 149 -7.37 -35.15 -7.43
N THR A 150 -8.51 -35.73 -7.81
CA THR A 150 -8.70 -36.32 -9.15
C THR A 150 -8.73 -35.22 -10.20
N LYS A 151 -9.41 -34.12 -9.91
CA LYS A 151 -9.44 -32.96 -10.79
C LYS A 151 -8.08 -32.26 -10.89
N LEU A 152 -7.35 -32.13 -9.78
CA LEU A 152 -5.97 -31.61 -9.80
C LEU A 152 -5.03 -32.46 -10.66
N GLN A 153 -5.15 -33.79 -10.64
CA GLN A 153 -4.39 -34.68 -11.52
C GLN A 153 -4.71 -34.45 -13.00
N GLN A 154 -5.98 -34.22 -13.35
CA GLN A 154 -6.38 -33.90 -14.72
C GLN A 154 -5.79 -32.56 -15.17
N ILE A 155 -5.88 -31.53 -14.34
CA ILE A 155 -5.30 -30.21 -14.61
C ILE A 155 -3.78 -30.31 -14.80
N PHE A 156 -3.10 -31.08 -13.94
CA PHE A 156 -1.66 -31.27 -14.04
C PHE A 156 -1.24 -31.95 -15.36
N LYS A 157 -1.97 -32.98 -15.82
CA LYS A 157 -1.70 -33.61 -17.13
C LYS A 157 -1.84 -32.62 -18.29
N ILE A 158 -2.90 -31.81 -18.29
CA ILE A 158 -3.09 -30.76 -19.31
C ILE A 158 -1.93 -29.76 -19.26
N LEU A 159 -1.48 -29.39 -18.07
CA LEU A 159 -0.33 -28.50 -17.90
C LEU A 159 0.96 -29.11 -18.48
N GLU A 160 1.26 -30.38 -18.21
CA GLU A 160 2.46 -31.03 -18.73
C GLU A 160 2.46 -31.11 -20.26
N GLU A 161 1.31 -31.36 -20.87
CA GLU A 161 1.16 -31.49 -22.33
C GLU A 161 1.14 -30.11 -23.03
N ASN A 162 0.31 -29.19 -22.54
CA ASN A 162 0.02 -27.93 -23.24
C ASN A 162 0.87 -26.75 -22.72
N HIS A 163 1.26 -26.74 -21.44
CA HIS A 163 1.93 -25.62 -20.78
C HIS A 163 3.22 -26.02 -20.04
N PRO A 164 4.15 -26.79 -20.67
CA PRO A 164 5.30 -27.41 -19.98
C PRO A 164 6.32 -26.42 -19.43
N THR A 165 6.17 -25.13 -19.69
CA THR A 165 7.07 -24.08 -19.20
C THR A 165 6.51 -23.32 -18.00
N ASP A 166 5.22 -23.47 -17.68
CA ASP A 166 4.62 -22.79 -16.55
C ASP A 166 5.13 -23.40 -15.24
N TRP A 167 5.60 -22.55 -14.33
CA TRP A 167 6.21 -22.99 -13.07
C TRP A 167 5.32 -22.72 -11.86
N LEU A 168 4.34 -21.82 -12.00
CA LEU A 168 3.56 -21.31 -10.88
C LEU A 168 2.33 -22.20 -10.63
N LEU A 169 1.61 -22.62 -11.67
CA LEU A 169 0.47 -23.51 -11.50
C LEU A 169 0.85 -24.87 -10.88
N PRO A 170 1.94 -25.57 -11.30
CA PRO A 170 2.35 -26.78 -10.60
C PRO A 170 2.80 -26.52 -9.16
N LEU A 171 3.33 -25.34 -8.83
CA LEU A 171 3.65 -24.96 -7.46
C LEU A 171 2.38 -24.76 -6.61
N GLU A 172 1.36 -24.11 -7.17
CA GLU A 172 0.05 -23.92 -6.54
C GLU A 172 -0.66 -25.27 -6.30
N ILE A 173 -0.55 -26.20 -7.26
CA ILE A 173 -1.04 -27.58 -7.11
C ILE A 173 -0.26 -28.29 -6.00
N TYR A 174 1.07 -28.20 -6.00
CA TYR A 174 1.91 -28.83 -4.98
C TYR A 174 1.57 -28.34 -3.57
N GLU A 175 1.32 -27.04 -3.37
CA GLU A 175 0.87 -26.51 -2.07
C GLU A 175 -0.40 -27.19 -1.57
N LEU A 176 -1.36 -27.47 -2.47
CA LEU A 176 -2.61 -28.13 -2.10
C LEU A 176 -2.43 -29.62 -1.78
N VAL A 177 -1.50 -30.31 -2.44
CA VAL A 177 -1.36 -31.77 -2.30
C VAL A 177 -0.20 -32.21 -1.40
N ALA A 178 0.71 -31.32 -1.04
CA ALA A 178 1.93 -31.65 -0.28
C ALA A 178 1.65 -32.29 1.09
N GLN A 179 0.53 -31.94 1.73
CA GLN A 179 0.16 -32.48 3.05
C GLN A 179 -0.43 -33.89 2.99
N PHE A 180 -0.88 -34.33 1.81
CA PHE A 180 -1.60 -35.61 1.65
C PHE A 180 -0.68 -36.78 1.27
N ASP A 181 0.65 -36.57 1.31
CA ASP A 181 1.73 -37.53 1.05
C ASP A 181 1.33 -38.65 0.07
N SER A 182 1.32 -38.31 -1.23
CA SER A 182 0.78 -39.17 -2.30
C SER A 182 1.72 -39.24 -3.49
N ASP A 183 1.66 -40.32 -4.26
CA ASP A 183 2.41 -40.47 -5.52
C ASP A 183 2.25 -39.26 -6.46
N PHE A 184 1.12 -38.55 -6.37
CA PHE A 184 0.87 -37.34 -7.14
C PHE A 184 1.70 -36.15 -6.68
N SER A 185 1.86 -35.91 -5.37
CA SER A 185 2.68 -34.80 -4.88
C SER A 185 4.16 -34.98 -5.26
N GLU A 186 4.66 -36.22 -5.25
CA GLU A 186 6.02 -36.54 -5.73
C GLU A 186 6.19 -36.25 -7.24
N GLN A 187 5.19 -36.58 -8.05
CA GLN A 187 5.19 -36.29 -9.49
C GLN A 187 5.27 -34.79 -9.76
N VAL A 188 4.44 -34.00 -9.07
CA VAL A 188 4.43 -32.54 -9.22
C VAL A 188 5.76 -31.94 -8.74
N LEU A 189 6.32 -32.43 -7.63
CA LEU A 189 7.63 -31.99 -7.14
C LEU A 189 8.74 -32.29 -8.15
N LYS A 190 8.75 -33.49 -8.74
CA LYS A 190 9.73 -33.87 -9.76
C LYS A 190 9.64 -32.96 -10.99
N HIS A 191 8.43 -32.59 -11.39
CA HIS A 191 8.21 -31.63 -12.49
C HIS A 191 8.79 -30.25 -12.16
N LEU A 192 8.53 -29.72 -10.96
CA LEU A 192 9.10 -28.44 -10.49
C LEU A 192 10.63 -28.46 -10.43
N LEU A 193 11.23 -29.55 -9.97
CA LEU A 193 12.69 -29.70 -9.94
C LEU A 193 13.30 -29.76 -11.35
N ASN A 194 12.62 -30.40 -12.31
CA ASN A 194 13.03 -30.38 -13.71
C ASN A 194 12.92 -28.97 -14.30
N LEU A 195 11.83 -28.25 -14.03
CA LEU A 195 11.65 -26.85 -14.43
C LEU A 195 12.72 -25.92 -13.85
N LYS A 196 13.12 -26.13 -12.60
CA LYS A 196 14.21 -25.39 -11.95
C LYS A 196 15.50 -25.49 -12.76
N GLN A 197 15.82 -26.68 -13.28
CA GLN A 197 17.01 -26.91 -14.12
C GLN A 197 16.87 -26.28 -15.51
N GLN A 198 15.70 -26.41 -16.14
CA GLN A 198 15.45 -25.90 -17.50
C GLN A 198 15.30 -24.38 -17.56
N ARG A 199 14.84 -23.74 -16.48
CA ARG A 199 14.59 -22.30 -16.40
C ARG A 199 15.32 -21.63 -15.22
N PRO A 200 16.65 -21.41 -15.33
CA PRO A 200 17.45 -20.78 -14.27
C PRO A 200 16.92 -19.42 -13.78
N LYS A 201 16.26 -18.64 -14.65
CA LYS A 201 15.69 -17.32 -14.31
C LYS A 201 14.61 -17.38 -13.23
N VAL A 202 13.81 -18.45 -13.19
CA VAL A 202 12.71 -18.63 -12.22
C VAL A 202 13.04 -19.65 -11.13
N ALA A 203 14.23 -20.25 -11.18
CA ALA A 203 14.67 -21.27 -10.23
C ALA A 203 14.57 -20.79 -8.76
N HIS A 204 14.96 -19.55 -8.50
CA HIS A 204 14.88 -18.94 -7.17
C HIS A 204 13.44 -18.74 -6.67
N LEU A 205 12.47 -18.54 -7.59
CA LEU A 205 11.05 -18.41 -7.24
C LEU A 205 10.43 -19.75 -6.89
N ILE A 206 10.78 -20.79 -7.65
CA ILE A 206 10.36 -22.18 -7.37
C ILE A 206 10.93 -22.61 -6.01
N GLU A 207 12.22 -22.38 -5.77
CA GLU A 207 12.90 -22.70 -4.51
C GLU A 207 12.28 -21.97 -3.32
N GLY A 208 12.11 -20.65 -3.41
CA GLY A 208 11.45 -19.88 -2.36
C GLY A 208 10.01 -20.35 -2.09
N GLY A 209 9.28 -20.74 -3.14
CA GLY A 209 7.95 -21.32 -2.99
C GLY A 209 7.95 -22.64 -2.22
N LEU A 210 8.88 -23.55 -2.53
CA LEU A 210 9.01 -24.83 -1.84
C LEU A 210 9.45 -24.66 -0.38
N GLU A 211 10.40 -23.76 -0.10
CA GLU A 211 10.88 -23.46 1.26
C GLU A 211 9.76 -22.92 2.18
N LEU A 212 8.86 -22.10 1.63
CA LEU A 212 7.70 -21.59 2.37
C LEU A 212 6.76 -22.73 2.81
N LEU A 213 6.61 -23.76 1.98
CA LEU A 213 5.79 -24.93 2.29
C LEU A 213 6.40 -25.80 3.38
N GLU A 214 7.72 -26.02 3.35
CA GLU A 214 8.43 -26.75 4.42
C GLU A 214 8.31 -26.06 5.78
N THR A 215 8.30 -24.72 5.77
CA THR A 215 8.19 -23.92 7.00
C THR A 215 6.78 -24.00 7.60
N LYS A 216 5.73 -23.90 6.78
CA LYS A 216 4.34 -24.10 7.23
C LYS A 216 4.12 -25.45 7.88
N THR A 217 4.69 -26.52 7.34
CA THR A 217 4.56 -27.88 7.89
C THR A 217 5.20 -28.02 9.28
N LYS A 218 6.30 -27.29 9.57
CA LYS A 218 6.96 -27.29 10.88
C LYS A 218 6.20 -26.50 11.95
N GLU A 219 5.46 -25.46 11.57
CA GLU A 219 4.68 -24.65 12.52
C GLU A 219 3.38 -25.33 12.96
N ILE A 220 2.78 -26.19 12.11
CA ILE A 220 1.55 -26.94 12.44
C ILE A 220 1.81 -28.10 13.43
N ILE A 221 3.06 -28.58 13.54
CA ILE A 221 3.45 -29.72 14.38
C ILE A 221 3.96 -29.27 15.77
N LYS A 222 3.99 -27.96 16.06
CA LYS A 222 4.36 -27.39 17.36
C LYS A 222 3.16 -27.00 18.19
#